data_AF-A0A9P1CNU9-F1
#
_entry.id   AF-A0A9P1CNU9-F1
#
_cell.length_a   1.000
_cell.length_b   1.000
_cell.length_c   1.000
_cell.angle_alpha   90.00
_cell.angle_beta   90.00
_cell.angle_gamma   90.00
#
_symmetry.space_group_name_H-M   'P 1'
#
loop_
_entity.id
_entity.type
_entity.pdbx_description
1 polymer ?
#
loop_
_entity_poly.entity_id
_entity_poly.type
_entity_poly.pdbx_seq_one_letter_code
_entity_poly.pdbx_strand_id
1 'polypeptide(L)'
;MHGLNPYTSFSPASAGTQPFENSAVQHIGYVEERDTNSLLLDVAATDLCHIAHVITDGLVGAETRVLPILGLLCKSRREQSFPMDLLQKGLSVDIATAQASKEEDKTRILNSVRCPRARTWALDTPFPTQHPRYDAVNKALASHFALTSIQQSYRNGQQAPSTPWQALRSDAERRNIQVSLTGCHNFRDPDLRILIDNLPSKLQSLRLDLAYTGLERLDDLAGASFGNTLQTLVIRFAGSLRSISGLSALLCPSLRRLELWLSDLPDLEDIELGVSNKALLKLRLEELAG
;
A
#
# COMPACT_ATOMS: atom_id res chain seq x y z
N MET A 1 37.14 -68.67 17.00
CA MET A 1 36.74 -70.09 17.01
C MET A 1 35.80 -70.32 18.17
N HIS A 2 34.76 -71.12 17.93
CA HIS A 2 33.58 -71.40 18.78
C HIS A 2 32.60 -70.23 18.92
N GLY A 3 31.31 -70.37 18.64
CA GLY A 3 30.55 -71.53 18.21
C GLY A 3 29.06 -71.17 18.23
N LEU A 4 28.40 -71.40 17.10
CA LEU A 4 26.97 -71.28 16.86
C LEU A 4 26.17 -72.25 17.76
N ASN A 5 24.94 -71.90 18.13
CA ASN A 5 23.76 -72.74 17.85
C ASN A 5 22.41 -72.05 18.18
N PRO A 6 21.28 -72.56 17.64
CA PRO A 6 20.27 -71.78 16.92
C PRO A 6 18.87 -71.96 17.54
N TYR A 7 17.82 -71.37 16.96
CA TYR A 7 16.51 -72.03 16.75
C TYR A 7 15.63 -71.11 15.88
N THR A 8 15.63 -71.45 14.59
CA THR A 8 14.47 -71.53 13.67
C THR A 8 13.26 -70.60 13.83
N SER A 9 13.19 -69.65 12.90
CA SER A 9 12.14 -69.46 11.86
C SER A 9 10.69 -69.88 12.14
N PHE A 10 9.77 -68.91 12.04
CA PHE A 10 8.51 -69.05 11.31
C PHE A 10 8.07 -67.69 10.72
N SER A 11 8.00 -67.60 9.40
CA SER A 11 7.13 -66.67 8.65
C SER A 11 6.07 -67.53 7.95
N PRO A 12 4.83 -67.02 7.77
CA PRO A 12 4.48 -66.57 6.43
C PRO A 12 3.55 -65.35 6.33
N ALA A 13 3.79 -64.58 5.27
CA ALA A 13 2.83 -64.02 4.31
C ALA A 13 1.75 -62.97 4.71
N SER A 14 2.05 -61.73 4.27
CA SER A 14 1.24 -60.86 3.37
C SER A 14 -0.20 -60.43 3.73
N ALA A 15 -0.33 -59.14 4.06
CA ALA A 15 -1.23 -58.13 3.48
C ALA A 15 -0.90 -56.81 4.20
N GLY A 16 -0.38 -55.74 3.60
CA GLY A 16 -0.86 -55.10 2.40
C GLY A 16 -1.64 -53.83 2.77
N THR A 17 -1.01 -52.81 3.35
CA THR A 17 -1.43 -51.40 3.19
C THR A 17 -0.29 -50.45 3.56
N GLN A 18 -0.01 -49.50 2.67
CA GLN A 18 1.07 -48.53 2.74
C GLN A 18 0.89 -47.49 3.87
N PRO A 19 1.99 -46.86 4.34
CA PRO A 19 1.93 -45.83 5.37
C PRO A 19 1.27 -44.56 4.83
N PHE A 20 0.40 -43.97 5.65
CA PHE A 20 -0.23 -42.67 5.42
C PHE A 20 0.85 -41.63 5.05
N GLU A 21 0.68 -41.08 3.85
CA GLU A 21 1.51 -40.04 3.28
C GLU A 21 1.56 -38.79 4.14
N ASN A 22 2.75 -38.18 4.16
CA ASN A 22 3.00 -36.80 4.54
C ASN A 22 1.92 -35.86 3.97
N SER A 23 1.02 -35.38 4.83
CA SER A 23 0.26 -34.17 4.50
C SER A 23 1.20 -32.98 4.64
N ALA A 24 1.70 -32.55 3.49
CA ALA A 24 2.44 -31.32 3.32
C ALA A 24 1.65 -30.16 3.95
N VAL A 25 2.23 -29.56 4.99
CA VAL A 25 1.88 -28.20 5.42
C VAL A 25 2.23 -27.30 4.24
N GLN A 26 1.25 -27.01 3.38
CA GLN A 26 1.40 -26.01 2.34
C GLN A 26 1.56 -24.65 3.03
N HIS A 27 2.81 -24.18 3.10
CA HIS A 27 3.14 -22.78 3.21
C HIS A 27 2.52 -22.04 2.02
N ILE A 28 1.30 -21.53 2.19
CA ILE A 28 0.71 -20.58 1.24
C ILE A 28 1.21 -19.20 1.63
N GLY A 29 2.40 -18.88 1.13
CA GLY A 29 2.96 -17.53 1.21
C GLY A 29 2.11 -16.55 0.42
N TYR A 30 1.54 -15.57 1.10
CA TYR A 30 1.05 -14.35 0.45
C TYR A 30 2.18 -13.33 0.49
N VAL A 31 3.10 -13.49 -0.45
CA VAL A 31 4.03 -12.43 -0.82
C VAL A 31 3.17 -11.41 -1.57
N GLU A 32 2.98 -10.21 -1.01
CA GLU A 32 2.70 -9.02 -1.84
C GLU A 32 3.62 -9.16 -3.04
N GLU A 33 3.09 -9.24 -4.26
CA GLU A 33 3.92 -9.13 -5.46
C GLU A 33 4.65 -7.80 -5.36
N ARG A 34 5.84 -7.83 -4.75
CA ARG A 34 6.83 -6.79 -4.86
C ARG A 34 7.01 -6.69 -6.35
N ASP A 35 6.54 -5.59 -6.92
CA ASP A 35 6.99 -5.19 -8.23
C ASP A 35 8.50 -5.06 -8.08
N THR A 36 9.25 -6.10 -8.48
CA THR A 36 10.67 -6.27 -8.23
C THR A 36 11.51 -5.19 -8.93
N ASN A 37 10.84 -4.35 -9.74
CA ASN A 37 11.38 -3.17 -10.40
C ASN A 37 10.99 -1.84 -9.74
N SER A 38 10.24 -1.85 -8.63
CA SER A 38 9.93 -0.63 -7.89
C SER A 38 11.11 -0.22 -7.02
N LEU A 39 11.71 0.93 -7.32
CA LEU A 39 12.61 1.61 -6.41
C LEU A 39 11.77 2.16 -5.26
N LEU A 40 12.12 1.78 -4.02
CA LEU A 40 11.45 2.25 -2.81
C LEU A 40 12.12 3.53 -2.30
N LEU A 41 11.33 4.48 -1.83
CA LEU A 41 11.81 5.67 -1.13
C LEU A 41 11.50 5.56 0.37
N ASP A 42 12.52 5.80 1.18
CA ASP A 42 12.37 5.99 2.62
C ASP A 42 12.84 7.40 2.99
N VAL A 43 12.05 8.10 3.82
CA VAL A 43 12.38 9.42 4.36
C VAL A 43 12.52 9.31 5.86
N ALA A 44 13.69 9.64 6.38
CA ALA A 44 13.96 9.66 7.82
C ALA A 44 14.19 11.08 8.31
N ALA A 45 13.71 11.36 9.51
CA ALA A 45 13.97 12.57 10.26
C ALA A 45 14.37 12.23 11.70
N THR A 46 15.09 13.12 12.36
CA THR A 46 15.43 12.99 13.77
C THR A 46 14.91 14.20 14.52
N ASP A 47 14.21 13.98 15.62
CA ASP A 47 13.71 15.05 16.47
C ASP A 47 14.79 15.59 17.44
N LEU A 48 14.42 16.56 18.28
CA LEU A 48 15.31 17.15 19.29
C LEU A 48 15.73 16.16 20.39
N CYS A 49 15.01 15.04 20.53
CA CYS A 49 15.27 13.97 21.49
C CYS A 49 16.12 12.84 20.90
N HIS A 50 16.65 13.02 19.68
CA HIS A 50 17.39 12.00 18.92
C HIS A 50 16.57 10.76 18.56
N ILE A 51 15.25 10.89 18.52
CA ILE A 51 14.35 9.82 18.06
C ILE A 51 14.23 9.88 16.54
N ALA A 52 14.43 8.74 15.90
CA ALA A 52 14.27 8.61 14.46
C ALA A 52 12.78 8.37 14.11
N HIS A 53 12.30 9.14 13.14
CA HIS A 53 10.97 9.00 12.55
C HIS A 53 11.13 8.69 11.07
N VAL A 54 10.35 7.75 10.54
CA VAL A 54 10.54 7.26 9.17
C VAL A 54 9.20 7.12 8.46
N ILE A 55 9.14 7.63 7.23
CA ILE A 55 8.11 7.34 6.22
C ILE A 55 8.74 6.38 5.22
N THR A 56 8.04 5.31 4.85
CA THR A 56 8.56 4.29 3.94
C THR A 56 7.61 4.03 2.78
N ASP A 57 8.19 3.71 1.62
CA ASP A 57 7.44 3.08 0.55
C ASP A 57 7.32 1.58 0.86
N GLY A 58 6.12 1.18 1.26
CA GLY A 58 5.79 -0.20 1.61
C GLY A 58 6.05 -0.57 3.08
N LEU A 59 5.91 -1.86 3.35
CA LEU A 59 5.98 -2.47 4.69
C LEU A 59 7.43 -2.82 5.06
N VAL A 60 7.80 -2.66 6.35
CA VAL A 60 9.15 -2.95 6.85
C VAL A 60 9.19 -4.11 7.85
N GLY A 61 10.27 -4.89 7.82
CA GLY A 61 10.63 -5.84 8.89
C GLY A 61 9.52 -6.85 9.23
N ALA A 62 8.92 -6.72 10.42
CA ALA A 62 7.85 -7.59 10.88
C ALA A 62 6.49 -7.29 10.23
N GLU A 63 6.30 -6.08 9.68
CA GLU A 63 5.06 -5.67 9.01
C GLU A 63 4.78 -6.54 7.77
N THR A 64 5.82 -7.07 7.12
CA THR A 64 5.69 -7.97 5.97
C THR A 64 5.34 -9.42 6.33
N ARG A 65 5.47 -9.79 7.61
CA ARG A 65 5.25 -11.16 8.11
C ARG A 65 3.90 -11.36 8.78
N VAL A 66 3.18 -10.27 9.02
CA VAL A 66 1.81 -10.30 9.54
C VAL A 66 0.82 -10.33 8.38
N LEU A 67 -0.47 -10.53 8.69
CA LEU A 67 -1.53 -10.36 7.70
C LEU A 67 -1.37 -8.99 7.01
N PRO A 68 -1.49 -8.89 5.67
CA PRO A 68 -1.22 -7.65 4.94
C PRO A 68 -1.93 -6.41 5.49
N ILE A 69 -3.13 -6.62 6.05
CA ILE A 69 -3.93 -5.60 6.73
C ILE A 69 -3.22 -5.06 7.98
N LEU A 70 -2.75 -5.94 8.86
CA LEU A 70 -2.05 -5.55 10.08
C LEU A 70 -0.72 -4.88 9.74
N GLY A 71 -0.06 -5.32 8.66
CA GLY A 71 1.15 -4.69 8.16
C GLY A 71 0.92 -3.21 7.83
N LEU A 72 -0.13 -2.92 7.05
CA LEU A 72 -0.47 -1.55 6.69
C LEU A 72 -0.88 -0.70 7.90
N LEU A 73 -1.65 -1.25 8.84
CA LEU A 73 -1.97 -0.54 10.09
C LEU A 73 -0.71 -0.20 10.91
N CYS A 74 0.23 -1.15 11.02
CA CYS A 74 1.51 -0.96 11.71
C CYS A 74 2.35 0.12 11.04
N LYS A 75 2.47 0.10 9.71
CA LYS A 75 3.10 1.17 8.92
C LYS A 75 2.48 2.52 9.25
N SER A 76 1.15 2.62 9.14
CA SER A 76 0.42 3.86 9.43
C SER A 76 0.62 4.36 10.86
N ARG A 77 0.73 3.48 11.87
CA ARG A 77 1.05 3.85 13.26
C ARG A 77 2.49 4.35 13.42
N ARG A 78 3.46 3.69 12.78
CA ARG A 78 4.86 4.10 12.80
C ARG A 78 5.03 5.50 12.20
N GLU A 79 4.43 5.71 11.03
CA GLU A 79 4.54 6.96 10.26
C GLU A 79 3.79 8.13 10.90
N GLN A 80 2.79 7.86 11.75
CA GLN A 80 2.08 8.91 12.49
C GLN A 80 3.01 9.75 13.38
N SER A 81 4.13 9.17 13.83
CA SER A 81 5.09 9.89 14.66
C SER A 81 5.92 10.92 13.87
N PHE A 82 5.81 10.94 12.54
CA PHE A 82 6.61 11.84 11.72
C PHE A 82 6.25 13.32 12.01
N PRO A 83 7.24 14.22 12.13
CA PRO A 83 6.97 15.61 12.51
C PRO A 83 6.11 16.35 11.47
N MET A 84 5.00 16.94 11.93
CA MET A 84 4.06 17.70 11.08
C MET A 84 4.73 18.85 10.32
N ASP A 85 5.65 19.57 10.94
CA ASP A 85 6.38 20.66 10.29
C ASP A 85 7.23 20.18 9.11
N LEU A 86 7.78 18.96 9.21
CA LEU A 86 8.53 18.35 8.12
C LEU A 86 7.61 17.85 7.01
N LEU A 87 6.44 17.31 7.36
CA LEU A 87 5.42 16.97 6.37
C LEU A 87 5.01 18.21 5.55
N GLN A 88 4.74 19.33 6.22
CA GLN A 88 4.39 20.60 5.56
C GLN A 88 5.51 21.11 4.65
N LYS A 89 6.76 21.09 5.11
CA LYS A 89 7.92 21.43 4.26
C LYS A 89 8.04 20.48 3.07
N GLY A 90 7.77 19.19 3.27
CA GLY A 90 7.79 18.17 2.23
C GLY A 90 6.79 18.42 1.10
N LEU A 91 5.65 19.07 1.37
CA LEU A 91 4.68 19.46 0.33
C LEU A 91 5.23 20.52 -0.64
N SER A 92 6.26 21.27 -0.25
CA SER A 92 6.92 22.31 -1.05
C SER A 92 8.38 21.97 -1.37
N VAL A 93 8.71 20.68 -1.42
CA VAL A 93 10.06 20.20 -1.69
C VAL A 93 10.54 20.60 -3.09
N ASP A 94 11.80 21.02 -3.17
CA ASP A 94 12.50 21.25 -4.43
C ASP A 94 13.90 20.63 -4.40
N ILE A 95 14.09 19.55 -5.18
CA ILE A 95 15.35 18.82 -5.23
C ILE A 95 16.51 19.65 -5.80
N ALA A 96 16.24 20.67 -6.62
CA ALA A 96 17.31 21.47 -7.22
C ALA A 96 17.95 22.41 -6.17
N THR A 97 17.15 22.89 -5.23
CA THR A 97 17.59 23.75 -4.13
C THR A 97 17.96 22.98 -2.85
N ALA A 98 17.63 21.69 -2.78
CA ALA A 98 18.01 20.80 -1.68
C ALA A 98 19.53 20.74 -1.45
N GLN A 99 19.93 20.43 -0.21
CA GLN A 99 21.32 20.26 0.19
C GLN A 99 21.65 18.77 0.34
N ALA A 100 22.87 18.39 -0.03
CA ALA A 100 23.40 17.06 0.21
C ALA A 100 24.64 17.18 1.11
N SER A 101 24.92 16.15 1.90
CA SER A 101 26.13 16.12 2.74
C SER A 101 27.44 16.19 1.93
N LYS A 102 27.36 15.82 0.65
CA LYS A 102 28.44 15.92 -0.34
C LYS A 102 27.88 16.57 -1.60
N GLU A 103 28.48 17.65 -2.05
CA GLU A 103 28.01 18.38 -3.25
C GLU A 103 28.12 17.54 -4.53
N GLU A 104 29.06 16.60 -4.59
CA GLU A 104 29.16 15.66 -5.70
C GLU A 104 27.92 14.75 -5.78
N ASP A 105 27.36 14.36 -4.63
CA ASP A 105 26.15 13.53 -4.59
C ASP A 105 24.94 14.31 -5.10
N LYS A 106 24.81 15.59 -4.74
CA LYS A 106 23.76 16.48 -5.30
C LYS A 106 23.85 16.52 -6.82
N THR A 107 25.04 16.75 -7.35
CA THR A 107 25.31 16.81 -8.80
C THR A 107 24.91 15.50 -9.49
N ARG A 108 25.32 14.36 -8.93
CA ARG A 108 25.02 13.03 -9.47
C ARG A 108 23.55 12.68 -9.39
N ILE A 109 22.88 12.99 -8.27
CA ILE A 109 21.44 12.76 -8.09
C ILE A 109 20.67 13.57 -9.13
N LEU A 110 20.93 14.87 -9.25
CA LEU A 110 20.25 15.73 -10.21
C LEU A 110 20.53 15.32 -11.66
N ASN A 111 21.74 14.89 -11.99
CA ASN A 111 22.02 14.37 -13.33
C ASN A 111 21.37 13.00 -13.58
N SER A 112 21.24 12.14 -12.58
CA SER A 112 20.59 10.84 -12.72
C SER A 112 19.08 10.99 -12.94
N VAL A 113 18.44 11.98 -12.29
CA VAL A 113 17.05 12.37 -12.56
C VAL A 113 16.91 12.99 -13.95
N ARG A 114 17.81 13.92 -14.31
CA ARG A 114 17.78 14.60 -15.62
C ARG A 114 17.96 13.62 -16.77
N CYS A 115 18.87 12.66 -16.63
CA CYS A 115 19.27 11.72 -17.66
C CYS A 115 19.31 10.30 -17.09
N PRO A 116 18.15 9.63 -16.91
CA PRO A 116 18.10 8.24 -16.46
C PRO A 116 18.94 7.37 -17.41
N ARG A 117 19.74 6.47 -16.83
CA ARG A 117 20.66 5.57 -17.55
C ARG A 117 21.83 6.29 -18.25
N ALA A 118 22.15 7.52 -17.87
CA ALA A 118 23.40 8.15 -18.27
C ALA A 118 24.61 7.34 -17.80
N ARG A 119 25.70 7.39 -18.56
CA ARG A 119 26.98 6.81 -18.15
C ARG A 119 27.54 7.57 -16.96
N THR A 120 28.30 6.91 -16.10
CA THR A 120 28.85 7.47 -14.85
C THR A 120 29.55 8.82 -15.06
N TRP A 121 30.38 8.95 -16.09
CA TRP A 121 31.10 10.20 -16.38
C TRP A 121 30.18 11.40 -16.68
N ALA A 122 28.96 11.16 -17.18
CA ALA A 122 28.01 12.23 -17.46
C ALA A 122 27.29 12.73 -16.19
N LEU A 123 27.36 11.97 -15.08
CA LEU A 123 26.74 12.33 -13.81
C LEU A 123 27.52 13.39 -13.04
N ASP A 124 28.81 13.57 -13.35
CA ASP A 124 29.68 14.58 -12.72
C ASP A 124 29.67 15.93 -13.47
N THR A 125 28.83 16.08 -14.50
CA THR A 125 28.73 17.33 -15.29
C THR A 125 27.88 18.38 -14.58
N PRO A 126 28.02 19.68 -14.89
CA PRO A 126 27.12 20.70 -14.36
C PRO A 126 25.64 20.38 -14.66
N PHE A 127 24.78 20.59 -13.64
CA PHE A 127 23.34 20.41 -13.75
C PHE A 127 22.62 21.77 -13.89
N PRO A 128 21.51 21.85 -14.64
CA PRO A 128 20.70 23.05 -14.69
C PRO A 128 19.95 23.25 -13.37
N THR A 129 19.58 24.49 -13.05
CA THR A 129 18.75 24.78 -11.88
C THR A 129 17.28 24.41 -12.07
N GLN A 130 16.83 24.20 -13.31
CA GLN A 130 15.46 23.84 -13.65
C GLN A 130 15.45 22.73 -14.70
N HIS A 131 14.55 21.76 -14.54
CA HIS A 131 14.34 20.70 -15.52
C HIS A 131 12.96 20.05 -15.30
N PRO A 132 12.20 19.70 -16.35
CA PRO A 132 10.88 19.08 -16.19
C PRO A 132 10.87 17.77 -15.39
N ARG A 133 11.98 17.01 -15.43
CA ARG A 133 12.14 15.80 -14.59
C ARG A 133 12.35 16.11 -13.11
N TYR A 134 12.87 17.29 -12.77
CA TYR A 134 12.96 17.74 -11.37
C TYR A 134 11.56 18.06 -10.86
N ASP A 135 10.75 18.77 -11.66
CA ASP A 135 9.36 19.04 -11.31
C ASP A 135 8.55 17.76 -11.09
N ALA A 136 8.77 16.74 -11.93
CA ALA A 136 8.13 15.43 -11.77
C ALA A 136 8.53 14.75 -10.45
N VAL A 137 9.82 14.78 -10.09
CA VAL A 137 10.29 14.24 -8.81
C VAL A 137 9.78 15.06 -7.63
N ASN A 138 9.77 16.39 -7.71
CA ASN A 138 9.23 17.28 -6.68
C ASN A 138 7.74 16.96 -6.40
N LYS A 139 6.93 16.78 -7.45
CA LYS A 139 5.52 16.36 -7.32
C LYS A 139 5.39 14.97 -6.68
N ALA A 140 6.22 14.02 -7.09
CA ALA A 140 6.20 12.67 -6.52
C ALA A 140 6.58 12.64 -5.03
N LEU A 141 7.61 13.41 -4.64
CA LEU A 141 8.02 13.58 -3.25
C LEU A 141 6.94 14.30 -2.43
N ALA A 142 6.40 15.41 -2.93
CA ALA A 142 5.32 16.14 -2.27
C ALA A 142 4.09 15.25 -2.06
N SER A 143 3.72 14.42 -3.04
CA SER A 143 2.66 13.43 -2.90
C SER A 143 2.97 12.35 -1.85
N HIS A 144 4.23 11.93 -1.70
CA HIS A 144 4.63 10.96 -0.67
C HIS A 144 4.40 11.55 0.74
N PHE A 145 4.80 12.80 0.98
CA PHE A 145 4.49 13.51 2.23
C PHE A 145 2.99 13.78 2.41
N ALA A 146 2.27 14.04 1.32
CA ALA A 146 0.83 14.30 1.37
C ALA A 146 0.03 13.12 1.92
N LEU A 147 0.35 11.89 1.52
CA LEU A 147 -0.35 10.69 2.00
C LEU A 147 -0.25 10.56 3.54
N THR A 148 0.95 10.75 4.10
CA THR A 148 1.14 10.75 5.57
C THR A 148 0.44 11.94 6.23
N SER A 149 0.48 13.12 5.60
CA SER A 149 -0.19 14.34 6.11
C SER A 149 -1.71 14.18 6.21
N ILE A 150 -2.33 13.59 5.18
CA ILE A 150 -3.77 13.29 5.16
C ILE A 150 -4.11 12.36 6.31
N GLN A 151 -3.37 11.26 6.42
CA GLN A 151 -3.58 10.27 7.47
C GLN A 151 -3.46 10.87 8.88
N GLN A 152 -2.42 11.66 9.12
CA GLN A 152 -2.17 12.26 10.43
C GLN A 152 -3.22 13.32 10.79
N SER A 153 -3.73 14.07 9.81
CA SER A 153 -4.82 15.03 10.02
C SER A 153 -6.05 14.34 10.61
N TYR A 154 -6.53 13.27 9.94
CA TYR A 154 -7.72 12.55 10.41
C TYR A 154 -7.50 11.78 11.71
N ARG A 155 -6.29 11.25 11.94
CA ARG A 155 -5.95 10.63 13.23
C ARG A 155 -5.95 11.62 14.38
N ASN A 156 -5.64 12.88 14.12
CA ASN A 156 -5.74 13.96 15.09
C ASN A 156 -7.16 14.53 15.20
N GLY A 157 -8.15 13.90 14.56
CA GLY A 157 -9.54 14.33 14.57
C GLY A 157 -9.82 15.55 13.68
N GLN A 158 -8.91 15.93 12.78
CA GLN A 158 -9.07 17.07 11.90
C GLN A 158 -9.24 16.63 10.44
N GLN A 159 -10.00 17.41 9.67
CA GLN A 159 -10.03 17.23 8.23
C GLN A 159 -8.69 17.63 7.62
N ALA A 160 -8.22 16.90 6.62
CA ALA A 160 -6.97 17.23 5.94
C ALA A 160 -7.12 18.53 5.13
N PRO A 161 -6.17 19.49 5.24
CA PRO A 161 -6.17 20.71 4.44
C PRO A 161 -6.16 20.43 2.93
N SER A 162 -6.51 21.43 2.11
CA SER A 162 -6.51 21.30 0.64
C SER A 162 -5.13 20.97 0.05
N THR A 163 -4.05 21.43 0.69
CA THR A 163 -2.69 21.35 0.13
C THR A 163 -2.17 19.92 -0.06
N PRO A 164 -2.26 19.00 0.91
CA PRO A 164 -1.98 17.57 0.68
C PRO A 164 -2.75 16.96 -0.49
N TRP A 165 -4.05 17.26 -0.62
CA TRP A 165 -4.87 16.74 -1.73
C TRP A 165 -4.36 17.23 -3.09
N GLN A 166 -4.02 18.52 -3.19
CA GLN A 166 -3.45 19.11 -4.41
C GLN A 166 -2.09 18.50 -4.77
N ALA A 167 -1.25 18.24 -3.76
CA ALA A 167 0.05 17.58 -3.96
C ALA A 167 -0.14 16.15 -4.49
N LEU A 168 -1.09 15.39 -3.93
CA LEU A 168 -1.44 14.06 -4.41
C LEU A 168 -1.92 14.08 -5.87
N ARG A 169 -2.83 14.99 -6.22
CA ARG A 169 -3.34 15.15 -7.59
C ARG A 169 -2.25 15.55 -8.58
N SER A 170 -1.28 16.34 -8.14
CA SER A 170 -0.19 16.85 -8.99
C SER A 170 0.79 15.76 -9.41
N ASP A 171 0.89 14.66 -8.66
CA ASP A 171 1.70 13.48 -8.99
C ASP A 171 0.99 12.57 -10.01
N ALA A 172 0.79 13.10 -11.22
CA ALA A 172 0.02 12.45 -12.27
C ALA A 172 0.63 11.12 -12.78
N GLU A 173 1.91 10.87 -12.53
CA GLU A 173 2.61 9.66 -12.97
C GLU A 173 2.52 8.52 -11.95
N ARG A 174 2.02 8.78 -10.74
CA ARG A 174 1.90 7.76 -9.69
C ARG A 174 0.95 6.65 -10.11
N ARG A 175 1.42 5.42 -9.91
CA ARG A 175 0.71 4.19 -10.27
C ARG A 175 0.17 3.42 -9.07
N ASN A 176 0.74 3.63 -7.90
CA ASN A 176 0.42 2.86 -6.71
C ASN A 176 0.12 3.79 -5.54
N ILE A 177 -1.03 3.59 -4.90
CA ILE A 177 -1.41 4.28 -3.66
C ILE A 177 -1.86 3.23 -2.66
N GLN A 178 -1.32 3.33 -1.45
CA GLN A 178 -1.71 2.52 -0.30
C GLN A 178 -1.84 3.43 0.91
N VAL A 179 -3.04 3.48 1.49
CA VAL A 179 -3.34 4.29 2.68
C VAL A 179 -4.21 3.49 3.65
N SER A 180 -3.89 3.54 4.94
CA SER A 180 -4.81 3.12 6.01
C SER A 180 -5.29 4.34 6.77
N LEU A 181 -6.62 4.53 6.74
CA LEU A 181 -7.36 5.47 7.57
C LEU A 181 -8.09 4.72 8.69
N THR A 182 -7.61 3.53 9.05
CA THR A 182 -8.24 2.71 10.09
C THR A 182 -8.36 3.49 11.40
N GLY A 183 -9.56 3.53 11.98
CA GLY A 183 -9.86 4.27 13.22
C GLY A 183 -10.02 5.79 13.05
N CYS A 184 -9.94 6.32 11.83
CA CYS A 184 -10.17 7.74 11.55
C CYS A 184 -11.67 8.04 11.47
N HIS A 185 -12.35 8.09 12.61
CA HIS A 185 -13.81 8.29 12.73
C HIS A 185 -14.34 9.60 12.09
N ASN A 186 -13.48 10.61 11.92
CA ASN A 186 -13.85 11.86 11.26
C ASN A 186 -13.70 11.82 9.73
N PHE A 187 -13.16 10.74 9.16
CA PHE A 187 -13.16 10.51 7.71
C PHE A 187 -14.53 9.97 7.29
N ARG A 188 -15.31 10.78 6.56
CA ARG A 188 -16.71 10.50 6.19
C ARG A 188 -16.91 10.50 4.68
N ASP A 189 -18.13 10.23 4.22
CA ASP A 189 -18.46 10.07 2.80
C ASP A 189 -17.95 11.25 1.93
N PRO A 190 -18.14 12.54 2.32
CA PRO A 190 -17.59 13.67 1.54
C PRO A 190 -16.05 13.67 1.43
N ASP A 191 -15.35 13.13 2.43
CA ASP A 191 -13.88 13.05 2.41
C ASP A 191 -13.39 11.94 1.47
N LEU A 192 -14.16 10.86 1.35
CA LEU A 192 -13.93 9.84 0.34
C LEU A 192 -14.05 10.45 -1.06
N ARG A 193 -15.05 11.29 -1.30
CA ARG A 193 -15.17 12.02 -2.57
C ARG A 193 -13.94 12.87 -2.86
N ILE A 194 -13.46 13.63 -1.87
CA ILE A 194 -12.25 14.45 -1.99
C ILE A 194 -11.04 13.57 -2.32
N LEU A 195 -10.86 12.44 -1.64
CA LEU A 195 -9.78 11.50 -1.93
C LEU A 195 -9.84 11.07 -3.40
N ILE A 196 -11.00 10.56 -3.84
CA ILE A 196 -11.20 10.06 -5.21
C ILE A 196 -10.93 11.13 -6.26
N ASP A 197 -11.43 12.36 -6.06
CA ASP A 197 -11.24 13.48 -6.99
C ASP A 197 -9.76 13.94 -7.06
N ASN A 198 -8.91 13.53 -6.11
CA ASN A 198 -7.49 13.88 -6.08
C ASN A 198 -6.57 12.69 -6.39
N LEU A 199 -7.11 11.52 -6.74
CA LEU A 199 -6.27 10.40 -7.14
C LEU A 199 -5.60 10.66 -8.50
N PRO A 200 -4.33 10.23 -8.69
CA PRO A 200 -3.60 10.34 -9.95
C PRO A 200 -4.29 9.63 -11.12
N SER A 201 -4.23 10.23 -12.31
CA SER A 201 -4.90 9.69 -13.50
C SER A 201 -4.28 8.41 -14.07
N LYS A 202 -3.01 8.11 -13.77
CA LYS A 202 -2.30 6.90 -14.21
C LYS A 202 -2.29 5.79 -13.15
N LEU A 203 -3.16 5.88 -12.14
CA LEU A 203 -3.23 4.90 -11.06
C LEU A 203 -3.54 3.50 -11.60
N GLN A 204 -2.78 2.51 -11.13
CA GLN A 204 -2.87 1.10 -11.49
C GLN A 204 -3.20 0.23 -10.28
N SER A 205 -2.73 0.60 -9.09
CA SER A 205 -3.02 -0.11 -7.84
C SER A 205 -3.51 0.87 -6.78
N LEU A 206 -4.70 0.61 -6.24
CA LEU A 206 -5.28 1.34 -5.14
C LEU A 206 -5.57 0.39 -3.98
N ARG A 207 -4.97 0.65 -2.82
CA ARG A 207 -5.26 -0.04 -1.58
C ARG A 207 -5.73 0.93 -0.50
N LEU A 208 -6.95 0.73 -0.02
CA LEU A 208 -7.57 1.54 1.03
C LEU A 208 -7.97 0.65 2.21
N ASP A 209 -7.49 0.96 3.41
CA ASP A 209 -8.02 0.40 4.65
C ASP A 209 -8.85 1.47 5.37
N LEU A 210 -10.16 1.26 5.38
CA LEU A 210 -11.18 2.20 5.84
C LEU A 210 -11.95 1.64 7.05
N ALA A 211 -11.43 0.61 7.72
CA ALA A 211 -12.04 0.01 8.90
C ALA A 211 -12.18 1.01 10.06
N TYR A 212 -13.35 1.05 10.70
CA TYR A 212 -13.66 1.95 11.81
C TYR A 212 -13.46 3.44 11.47
N THR A 213 -13.76 3.82 10.22
CA THR A 213 -13.93 5.22 9.81
C THR A 213 -15.37 5.68 10.08
N GLY A 214 -15.66 6.96 9.81
CA GLY A 214 -17.03 7.47 9.83
C GLY A 214 -17.77 7.33 8.50
N LEU A 215 -17.28 6.46 7.61
CA LEU A 215 -17.94 6.17 6.34
C LEU A 215 -19.18 5.31 6.56
N GLU A 216 -20.29 5.72 5.98
CA GLU A 216 -21.53 4.96 5.99
C GLU A 216 -21.86 4.43 4.59
N ARG A 217 -21.43 5.11 3.53
CA ARG A 217 -21.80 4.77 2.15
C ARG A 217 -20.63 4.93 1.20
N LEU A 218 -20.60 4.10 0.15
CA LEU A 218 -19.60 4.16 -0.92
C LEU A 218 -20.11 4.79 -2.21
N ASP A 219 -21.29 5.40 -2.18
CA ASP A 219 -21.94 5.96 -3.36
C ASP A 219 -21.09 7.03 -4.05
N ASP A 220 -20.24 7.74 -3.30
CA ASP A 220 -19.33 8.75 -3.83
C ASP A 220 -18.23 8.18 -4.75
N LEU A 221 -17.98 6.86 -4.69
CA LEU A 221 -17.12 6.15 -5.63
C LEU A 221 -17.72 6.10 -7.04
N ALA A 222 -19.04 6.27 -7.19
CA ALA A 222 -19.74 6.16 -8.46
C ALA A 222 -19.23 7.13 -9.53
N GLY A 223 -18.74 8.31 -9.11
CA GLY A 223 -18.17 9.30 -10.02
C GLY A 223 -16.65 9.22 -10.20
N ALA A 224 -16.00 8.16 -9.72
CA ALA A 224 -14.57 7.96 -9.91
C ALA A 224 -14.27 7.56 -11.37
N SER A 225 -13.63 8.45 -12.13
CA SER A 225 -13.09 8.09 -13.44
C SER A 225 -11.63 7.65 -13.30
N PHE A 226 -11.44 6.43 -12.79
CA PHE A 226 -10.13 5.77 -12.90
C PHE A 226 -9.95 5.37 -14.36
N GLY A 227 -9.46 6.28 -15.20
CA GLY A 227 -9.48 6.13 -16.65
C GLY A 227 -8.83 4.82 -17.11
N ASN A 228 -9.58 3.72 -17.23
CA ASN A 228 -9.21 2.38 -17.72
C ASN A 228 -7.77 1.88 -17.41
N THR A 229 -7.12 2.38 -16.36
CA THR A 229 -5.74 2.00 -15.99
C THR A 229 -5.68 1.20 -14.70
N LEU A 230 -6.72 1.29 -13.86
CA LEU A 230 -6.74 0.60 -12.58
C LEU A 230 -6.79 -0.91 -12.83
N GLN A 231 -5.80 -1.62 -12.29
CA GLN A 231 -5.60 -3.06 -12.44
C GLN A 231 -5.80 -3.80 -11.12
N THR A 232 -5.47 -3.15 -10.00
CA THR A 232 -5.61 -3.72 -8.66
C THR A 232 -6.39 -2.78 -7.77
N LEU A 233 -7.44 -3.30 -7.16
CA LEU A 233 -8.23 -2.63 -6.13
C LEU A 233 -8.29 -3.51 -4.89
N VAL A 234 -7.82 -2.99 -3.77
CA VAL A 234 -7.90 -3.66 -2.47
C VAL A 234 -8.60 -2.70 -1.52
N ILE A 235 -9.78 -3.08 -1.01
CA ILE A 235 -10.49 -2.25 -0.04
C ILE A 235 -10.86 -3.09 1.18
N ARG A 236 -10.63 -2.52 2.36
CA ARG A 236 -11.10 -3.06 3.63
C ARG A 236 -12.09 -2.11 4.30
N PHE A 237 -13.18 -2.69 4.80
CA PHE A 237 -14.16 -2.04 5.65
C PHE A 237 -14.48 -2.86 6.90
N ALA A 238 -14.76 -2.13 7.97
CA ALA A 238 -15.36 -2.63 9.20
C ALA A 238 -16.07 -1.47 9.91
N GLY A 239 -17.13 -1.76 10.67
CA GLY A 239 -17.93 -0.76 11.38
C GLY A 239 -19.23 -0.42 10.66
N SER A 240 -19.59 0.87 10.65
CA SER A 240 -20.94 1.36 10.32
C SER A 240 -21.28 1.46 8.82
N LEU A 241 -20.66 0.64 7.97
CA LEU A 241 -20.93 0.70 6.54
C LEU A 241 -22.33 0.15 6.24
N ARG A 242 -23.19 1.01 5.68
CA ARG A 242 -24.55 0.69 5.28
C ARG A 242 -24.67 0.29 3.81
N SER A 243 -23.84 0.88 2.95
CA SER A 243 -23.94 0.64 1.52
C SER A 243 -22.62 0.56 0.75
N ILE A 244 -22.52 -0.42 -0.14
CA ILE A 244 -21.39 -0.64 -1.06
C ILE A 244 -21.72 -0.39 -2.54
N SER A 245 -22.91 0.09 -2.90
CA SER A 245 -23.36 0.20 -4.30
C SER A 245 -22.40 0.96 -5.22
N GLY A 246 -21.72 2.00 -4.73
CA GLY A 246 -20.75 2.76 -5.52
C GLY A 246 -19.47 2.01 -5.90
N LEU A 247 -19.16 0.84 -5.30
CA LEU A 247 -18.02 0.00 -5.71
C LEU A 247 -18.10 -0.44 -7.17
N SER A 248 -19.32 -0.61 -7.69
CA SER A 248 -19.56 -1.03 -9.08
C SER A 248 -18.90 -0.10 -10.10
N ALA A 249 -18.76 1.20 -9.80
CA ALA A 249 -18.09 2.14 -10.69
C ALA A 249 -16.58 1.96 -10.77
N LEU A 250 -15.98 1.29 -9.78
CA LEU A 250 -14.55 0.99 -9.78
C LEU A 250 -14.23 -0.29 -10.56
N LEU A 251 -15.24 -1.07 -10.93
CA LEU A 251 -15.14 -2.29 -11.74
C LEU A 251 -14.94 -1.93 -13.22
N CYS A 252 -13.76 -1.41 -13.53
CA CYS A 252 -13.35 -1.07 -14.88
C CYS A 252 -12.86 -2.31 -15.66
N PRO A 253 -12.90 -2.32 -17.01
CA PRO A 253 -12.43 -3.46 -17.81
C PRO A 253 -10.95 -3.80 -17.64
N SER A 254 -10.14 -2.84 -17.18
CA SER A 254 -8.71 -3.05 -16.90
C SER A 254 -8.45 -3.74 -15.57
N LEU A 255 -9.45 -3.85 -14.69
CA LEU A 255 -9.29 -4.41 -13.36
C LEU A 255 -8.99 -5.92 -13.48
N ARG A 256 -7.89 -6.34 -12.87
CA ARG A 256 -7.38 -7.72 -12.87
C ARG A 256 -7.42 -8.37 -11.50
N ARG A 257 -7.36 -7.55 -10.44
CA ARG A 257 -7.41 -8.00 -9.05
C ARG A 257 -8.36 -7.10 -8.28
N LEU A 258 -9.37 -7.72 -7.66
CA LEU A 258 -10.24 -7.11 -6.68
C LEU A 258 -10.15 -7.92 -5.39
N GLU A 259 -9.81 -7.26 -4.30
CA GLU A 259 -9.85 -7.83 -2.95
C GLU A 259 -10.72 -6.96 -2.07
N LEU A 260 -11.80 -7.54 -1.55
CA LEU A 260 -12.70 -6.89 -0.61
C LEU A 260 -12.63 -7.63 0.72
N TRP A 261 -12.36 -6.87 1.78
CA TRP A 261 -12.29 -7.35 3.15
C TRP A 261 -13.40 -6.66 3.94
N LEU A 262 -14.49 -7.38 4.16
CA LEU A 262 -15.69 -6.87 4.84
C LEU A 262 -15.86 -7.67 6.14
N SER A 263 -15.81 -6.99 7.28
CA SER A 263 -15.89 -7.61 8.60
C SER A 263 -16.66 -6.71 9.55
N ASP A 264 -17.48 -7.26 10.44
CA ASP A 264 -18.23 -6.48 11.45
C ASP A 264 -19.02 -5.31 10.84
N LEU A 265 -19.97 -5.65 9.96
CA LEU A 265 -20.85 -4.70 9.25
C LEU A 265 -22.31 -4.95 9.63
N PRO A 266 -22.74 -4.61 10.86
CA PRO A 266 -24.09 -4.92 11.34
C PRO A 266 -25.19 -4.15 10.59
N ASP A 267 -24.84 -3.01 10.01
CA ASP A 267 -25.76 -2.09 9.35
C ASP A 267 -25.76 -2.23 7.82
N LEU A 268 -25.05 -3.22 7.25
CA LEU A 268 -24.93 -3.35 5.79
C LEU A 268 -26.26 -3.79 5.18
N GLU A 269 -26.81 -2.93 4.31
CA GLU A 269 -28.12 -3.11 3.69
C GLU A 269 -28.02 -3.74 2.28
N ASP A 270 -26.88 -3.61 1.60
CA ASP A 270 -26.65 -4.12 0.24
C ASP A 270 -25.34 -4.94 0.11
N ILE A 271 -25.36 -5.98 -0.74
CA ILE A 271 -24.16 -6.77 -1.09
C ILE A 271 -24.04 -6.94 -2.62
N GLU A 272 -24.81 -6.18 -3.40
CA GLU A 272 -24.81 -6.32 -4.85
C GLU A 272 -23.62 -5.60 -5.49
N LEU A 273 -22.60 -6.38 -5.84
CA LEU A 273 -21.56 -5.96 -6.78
C LEU A 273 -22.08 -6.23 -8.20
N GLY A 274 -22.17 -5.18 -9.03
CA GLY A 274 -22.71 -5.27 -10.40
C GLY A 274 -22.09 -6.39 -11.26
N VAL A 275 -22.80 -6.82 -12.30
CA VAL A 275 -22.59 -8.06 -13.10
C VAL A 275 -21.30 -8.09 -13.96
N SER A 276 -20.30 -7.26 -13.69
CA SER A 276 -19.11 -7.14 -14.53
C SER A 276 -17.98 -8.05 -14.05
N ASN A 277 -17.66 -9.07 -14.85
CA ASN A 277 -16.55 -10.03 -14.73
C ASN A 277 -16.65 -11.09 -13.61
N LYS A 278 -17.29 -12.23 -13.93
CA LYS A 278 -17.32 -13.47 -13.11
C LYS A 278 -15.93 -14.03 -12.71
N ALA A 279 -14.84 -13.55 -13.32
CA ALA A 279 -13.48 -14.01 -13.08
C ALA A 279 -12.69 -13.23 -12.01
N LEU A 280 -13.24 -12.12 -11.47
CA LEU A 280 -12.46 -11.15 -10.67
C LEU A 280 -12.75 -11.18 -9.16
N LEU A 281 -13.68 -12.00 -8.68
CA LEU A 281 -14.11 -11.95 -7.28
C LEU A 281 -13.35 -12.97 -6.44
N LYS A 282 -12.31 -12.52 -5.74
CA LYS A 282 -11.84 -13.17 -4.52
C LYS A 282 -12.47 -12.46 -3.32
N LEU A 283 -13.73 -12.78 -3.06
CA LEU A 283 -14.40 -12.40 -1.82
C LEU A 283 -13.83 -13.27 -0.70
N ARG A 284 -13.04 -12.68 0.21
CA ARG A 284 -12.74 -13.31 1.50
C ARG A 284 -13.70 -12.72 2.53
N LEU A 285 -14.78 -13.45 2.77
CA LEU A 285 -15.57 -13.31 3.98
C LEU A 285 -14.88 -14.16 5.04
N GLU A 286 -14.08 -13.54 5.90
CA GLU A 286 -13.53 -14.19 7.08
C GLU A 286 -14.37 -13.76 8.28
N GLU A 287 -15.19 -14.68 8.78
CA GLU A 287 -15.83 -14.55 10.08
C GLU A 287 -14.73 -14.68 11.14
N LEU A 288 -14.26 -13.56 11.68
CA LEU A 288 -13.38 -13.56 12.84
C LEU A 288 -14.25 -13.90 14.05
N ALA A 289 -14.21 -15.17 14.46
CA ALA A 289 -14.83 -15.62 15.71
C ALA A 289 -14.31 -14.78 16.88
N GLY A 290 -15.25 -14.30 17.71
CA GLY A 290 -15.05 -13.30 18.77
C GLY A 290 -14.11 -13.71 19.91
#